data_AF-A0A924Z4S6-F1
#
_entry.id   AF-A0A924Z4S6-F1
#
_cell.length_a   1.000
_cell.length_b   1.000
_cell.length_c   1.000
_cell.angle_alpha   90.00
_cell.angle_beta   90.00
_cell.angle_gamma   90.00
#
_symmetry.space_group_name_H-M   'P 1'
#
loop_
_entity.id
_entity.type
_entity.pdbx_description
1 polymer ?
#
loop_
_entity_poly.entity_id
_entity_poly.type
_entity_poly.pdbx_seq_one_letter_code
_entity_poly.pdbx_strand_id
1 'polypeptide(L)'
;MAFEALTAAPLRPALSSGMSYGMAPQPAAPLPQPFALNPQAQLHIETLSSGCPVMVIDDFYADPMAVRSLGLAGRYDSSLAYYPGLHSDIAREHQAPLHEALSQLLAALGSLRCRASDISSDFSIVTTPAREMLAKQKHPHVDGVPLAGVVYLNPTFEVGTSFFRHRPTGQAFVRSPAEQQAYSAWMEAFGDQQQPATYAIGQADDGGAWEHLHSVAGRFNRLVMYPGTAFHAIAMRDVVHKLSLDCARLTQRFFVNRAATV
;
A
#
# COMPACT_ATOMS: atom_id res chain seq x y z
N MET A 1 -45.37 15.25 95.41
CA MET A 1 -45.89 15.47 94.05
C MET A 1 -44.71 15.81 93.16
N ALA A 2 -44.40 14.92 92.23
CA ALA A 2 -43.16 14.89 91.46
C ALA A 2 -43.24 15.82 90.24
N PHE A 3 -42.13 16.49 89.92
CA PHE A 3 -41.91 17.20 88.67
C PHE A 3 -41.01 16.32 87.78
N GLU A 4 -41.54 15.85 86.65
CA GLU A 4 -40.79 15.09 85.64
C GLU A 4 -40.23 16.01 84.56
N ALA A 5 -38.94 15.83 84.27
CA ALA A 5 -38.22 16.44 83.17
C ALA A 5 -38.34 15.54 81.92
N LEU A 6 -38.80 16.11 80.80
CA LEU A 6 -38.80 15.45 79.49
C LEU A 6 -37.67 16.02 78.63
N THR A 7 -36.67 15.17 78.39
CA THR A 7 -35.54 15.39 77.50
C THR A 7 -35.95 15.19 76.04
N ALA A 8 -35.78 16.20 75.19
CA ALA A 8 -35.98 16.12 73.75
C ALA A 8 -34.77 15.48 73.05
N ALA A 9 -35.02 14.47 72.22
CA ALA A 9 -34.01 13.83 71.37
C ALA A 9 -33.77 14.66 70.08
N PRO A 10 -32.53 14.71 69.55
CA PRO A 10 -32.26 15.45 68.32
C PRO A 10 -32.73 14.69 67.07
N LEU A 11 -33.49 15.39 66.22
CA LEU A 11 -33.83 15.00 64.85
C LEU A 11 -32.55 14.89 64.00
N ARG A 12 -32.31 13.72 63.40
CA ARG A 12 -31.29 13.53 62.37
C ARG A 12 -31.71 14.25 61.09
N PRO A 13 -30.82 15.00 60.40
CA PRO A 13 -31.14 15.55 59.10
C PRO A 13 -31.22 14.43 58.06
N ALA A 14 -32.31 14.43 57.28
CA ALA A 14 -32.46 13.60 56.10
C ALA A 14 -31.38 14.00 55.08
N LEU A 15 -30.58 13.02 54.65
CA LEU A 15 -29.62 13.20 53.56
C LEU A 15 -30.40 13.50 52.27
N SER A 16 -30.21 14.69 51.72
CA SER A 16 -30.72 15.05 50.40
C SER A 16 -30.11 14.15 49.35
N SER A 17 -30.93 13.47 48.57
CA SER A 17 -30.53 12.80 47.34
C SER A 17 -29.91 13.82 46.38
N GLY A 18 -28.58 13.80 46.28
CA GLY A 18 -27.86 14.60 45.30
C GLY A 18 -28.28 14.23 43.90
N MET A 19 -28.77 15.21 43.13
CA MET A 19 -28.90 15.07 41.69
C MET A 19 -27.49 14.97 41.10
N SER A 20 -27.11 13.76 40.72
CA SER A 20 -25.97 13.51 39.86
C SER A 20 -26.25 14.16 38.50
N TYR A 21 -25.64 15.31 38.25
CA TYR A 21 -25.46 15.80 36.88
C TYR A 21 -24.58 14.77 36.15
N GLY A 22 -25.23 13.87 35.39
CA GLY A 22 -24.53 12.99 34.48
C GLY A 22 -23.79 13.87 33.47
N MET A 23 -22.47 13.88 33.56
CA MET A 23 -21.64 14.40 32.48
C MET A 23 -22.04 13.61 31.23
N ALA A 24 -22.52 14.31 30.20
CA ALA A 24 -22.68 13.71 28.89
C ALA A 24 -21.36 13.01 28.53
N PRO A 25 -21.38 11.78 27.98
CA PRO A 25 -20.16 11.12 27.56
C PRO A 25 -19.41 12.10 26.65
N GLN A 26 -18.16 12.42 27.01
CA GLN A 26 -17.30 13.17 26.11
C GLN A 26 -17.29 12.42 24.77
N PRO A 27 -17.46 13.11 23.63
CA PRO A 27 -17.30 12.46 22.35
C PRO A 27 -15.93 11.78 22.37
N ALA A 28 -15.91 10.48 22.03
CA ALA A 28 -14.66 9.75 21.89
C ALA A 28 -13.71 10.60 21.05
N ALA A 29 -12.47 10.77 21.51
CA ALA A 29 -11.46 11.46 20.72
C ALA A 29 -11.50 10.88 19.30
N PRO A 30 -11.49 11.72 18.25
CA PRO A 30 -11.54 11.22 16.89
C PRO A 30 -10.43 10.19 16.74
N LEU A 31 -10.78 9.01 16.20
CA LEU A 31 -9.79 7.98 15.94
C LEU A 31 -8.63 8.64 15.17
N PRO A 32 -7.38 8.33 15.52
CA PRO A 32 -6.24 8.77 14.72
C PRO A 32 -6.56 8.46 13.25
N GLN A 33 -6.37 9.43 12.35
CA GLN A 33 -6.46 9.20 10.91
C GLN A 33 -5.05 8.97 10.38
N PRO A 34 -4.48 7.77 10.56
CA PRO A 34 -3.09 7.51 10.20
C PRO A 34 -2.81 7.80 8.73
N PHE A 35 -3.81 7.65 7.87
CA PHE A 35 -3.69 7.82 6.43
C PHE A 35 -4.10 9.21 5.92
N ALA A 36 -4.12 10.23 6.79
CA ALA A 36 -4.37 11.60 6.35
C ALA A 36 -3.33 12.02 5.28
N LEU A 37 -3.82 12.58 4.17
CA LEU A 37 -2.96 13.07 3.10
C LEU A 37 -2.29 14.39 3.49
N ASN A 38 -1.06 14.59 3.07
CA ASN A 38 -0.36 15.85 3.25
C ASN A 38 -0.90 16.90 2.26
N PRO A 39 -1.40 18.06 2.71
CA PRO A 39 -1.85 19.13 1.81
C PRO A 39 -0.71 19.77 1.01
N GLN A 40 0.55 19.53 1.38
CA GLN A 40 1.74 19.99 0.66
C GLN A 40 2.38 18.90 -0.21
N ALA A 41 1.70 17.76 -0.40
CA ALA A 41 2.19 16.68 -1.24
C ALA A 41 2.48 17.16 -2.67
N GLN A 42 3.57 16.69 -3.26
CA GLN A 42 4.04 17.14 -4.56
C GLN A 42 3.76 16.10 -5.63
N LEU A 43 2.75 16.38 -6.45
CA LEU A 43 2.35 15.50 -7.55
C LEU A 43 3.10 15.85 -8.84
N HIS A 44 3.65 14.84 -9.49
CA HIS A 44 4.07 14.90 -10.89
C HIS A 44 3.67 13.62 -11.63
N ILE A 45 3.50 13.75 -12.94
CA ILE A 45 3.24 12.62 -13.83
C ILE A 45 4.37 12.60 -14.85
N GLU A 46 5.11 11.50 -14.91
CA GLU A 46 6.11 11.25 -15.94
C GLU A 46 5.57 10.23 -16.94
N THR A 47 5.88 10.42 -18.22
CA THR A 47 5.58 9.43 -19.26
C THR A 47 6.87 8.75 -19.66
N LEU A 48 6.97 7.45 -19.39
CA LEU A 48 8.15 6.65 -19.74
C LEU A 48 8.31 6.55 -21.27
N SER A 49 9.48 6.15 -21.73
CA SER A 49 9.77 5.94 -23.17
C SER A 49 8.85 4.91 -23.84
N SER A 50 8.22 4.02 -23.06
CA SER A 50 7.17 3.10 -23.54
C SER A 50 5.78 3.72 -23.70
N GLY A 51 5.62 4.99 -23.32
CA GLY A 51 4.31 5.66 -23.21
C GLY A 51 3.57 5.37 -21.90
N CYS A 52 4.24 4.84 -20.88
CA CYS A 52 3.63 4.56 -19.57
C CYS A 52 3.50 5.82 -18.73
N PRO A 53 2.28 6.27 -18.39
CA PRO A 53 2.12 7.30 -17.39
C PRO A 53 2.42 6.69 -16.02
N VAL A 54 3.36 7.30 -15.30
CA VAL A 54 3.64 7.00 -13.91
C VAL A 54 3.36 8.26 -13.11
N MET A 55 2.40 8.17 -12.21
CA MET A 55 2.07 9.23 -11.26
C MET A 55 2.93 9.04 -10.02
N VAL A 56 3.60 10.10 -9.62
CA VAL A 56 4.46 10.12 -8.44
C VAL A 56 3.98 11.25 -7.53
N ILE A 57 3.75 10.93 -6.27
CA ILE A 57 3.38 11.92 -5.24
C ILE A 57 4.41 11.81 -4.11
N ASP A 58 5.25 12.83 -3.99
CA ASP A 58 6.18 12.97 -2.88
C ASP A 58 5.46 13.55 -1.65
N ASP A 59 5.95 13.18 -0.47
CA ASP A 59 5.40 13.57 0.83
C ASP A 59 3.90 13.23 0.99
N PHE A 60 3.47 12.04 0.55
CA PHE A 60 2.07 11.65 0.39
C PHE A 60 1.23 11.73 1.68
N TYR A 61 1.69 11.11 2.77
CA TYR A 61 1.02 11.16 4.07
C TYR A 61 1.48 12.35 4.89
N ALA A 62 0.56 12.92 5.68
CA ALA A 62 0.87 13.96 6.65
C ALA A 62 1.73 13.43 7.82
N ASP A 63 1.50 12.18 8.24
CA ASP A 63 2.30 11.48 9.25
C ASP A 63 2.72 10.08 8.76
N PRO A 64 3.77 9.97 7.92
CA PRO A 64 4.23 8.68 7.42
C PRO A 64 4.80 7.77 8.51
N MET A 65 5.20 8.32 9.65
CA MET A 65 5.71 7.52 10.77
C MET A 65 4.56 6.80 11.48
N ALA A 66 3.41 7.44 11.64
CA ALA A 66 2.20 6.78 12.13
C ALA A 66 1.76 5.64 11.21
N VAL A 67 1.76 5.85 9.87
CA VAL A 67 1.46 4.80 8.89
C VAL A 67 2.44 3.64 8.98
N ARG A 68 3.75 3.94 9.03
CA ARG A 68 4.79 2.91 9.22
C ARG A 68 4.57 2.13 10.51
N SER A 69 4.25 2.81 11.61
CA SER A 69 4.04 2.17 12.92
C SER A 69 2.87 1.20 12.90
N LEU A 70 1.79 1.54 12.19
CA LEU A 70 0.68 0.60 11.95
C LEU A 70 1.10 -0.60 11.12
N GLY A 71 1.88 -0.39 10.05
CA GLY A 71 2.42 -1.49 9.25
C GLY A 71 3.26 -2.45 10.10
N LEU A 72 4.16 -1.93 10.93
CA LEU A 72 4.98 -2.74 11.84
C LEU A 72 4.19 -3.48 12.92
N ALA A 73 3.03 -2.96 13.32
CA ALA A 73 2.15 -3.63 14.27
C ALA A 73 1.22 -4.68 13.61
N GLY A 74 1.26 -4.78 12.27
CA GLY A 74 0.43 -5.69 11.48
C GLY A 74 0.76 -7.16 11.71
N ARG A 75 -0.24 -8.02 11.46
CA ARG A 75 -0.04 -9.47 11.35
C ARG A 75 0.24 -9.82 9.90
N TYR A 76 1.38 -10.46 9.66
CA TYR A 76 1.83 -10.79 8.31
C TYR A 76 1.69 -12.28 8.04
N ASP A 77 0.78 -12.61 7.14
CA ASP A 77 0.51 -13.98 6.70
C ASP A 77 1.01 -14.19 5.27
N SER A 78 1.21 -15.45 4.89
CA SER A 78 1.64 -15.83 3.55
C SER A 78 0.62 -15.39 2.50
N SER A 79 1.11 -14.76 1.42
CA SER A 79 0.29 -14.37 0.28
C SER A 79 -0.33 -15.58 -0.43
N LEU A 80 -1.56 -15.45 -0.94
CA LEU A 80 -2.16 -16.41 -1.88
C LEU A 80 -1.59 -16.26 -3.31
N ALA A 81 -0.78 -15.23 -3.57
CA ALA A 81 -0.26 -14.90 -4.89
C ALA A 81 1.27 -15.10 -5.00
N TYR A 82 1.84 -14.79 -6.18
CA TYR A 82 3.28 -14.90 -6.47
C TYR A 82 4.13 -13.77 -5.86
N TYR A 83 3.61 -12.99 -4.91
CA TYR A 83 4.39 -11.95 -4.25
C TYR A 83 5.51 -12.59 -3.39
N PRO A 84 6.78 -12.16 -3.52
CA PRO A 84 7.92 -12.77 -2.80
C PRO A 84 8.02 -12.27 -1.35
N GLY A 85 6.92 -12.40 -0.61
CA GLY A 85 6.80 -11.84 0.72
C GLY A 85 5.45 -12.07 1.39
N LEU A 86 5.17 -11.26 2.40
CA LEU A 86 3.99 -11.37 3.25
C LEU A 86 3.11 -10.12 3.14
N HIS A 87 1.82 -10.27 3.46
CA HIS A 87 0.86 -9.17 3.51
C HIS A 87 0.22 -9.05 4.88
N SER A 88 -0.19 -7.83 5.21
CA SER A 88 -1.01 -7.53 6.38
C SER A 88 -2.21 -6.69 5.96
N ASP A 89 -3.40 -7.18 6.31
CA ASP A 89 -4.63 -6.46 6.08
C ASP A 89 -4.70 -5.17 6.89
N ILE A 90 -5.38 -4.18 6.35
CA ILE A 90 -5.64 -2.91 7.02
C ILE A 90 -7.15 -2.82 7.22
N ALA A 91 -7.56 -2.49 8.44
CA ALA A 91 -8.97 -2.34 8.78
C ALA A 91 -9.64 -1.29 7.88
N ARG A 92 -10.83 -1.64 7.35
CA ARG A 92 -11.54 -0.85 6.34
C ARG A 92 -11.84 0.57 6.82
N GLU A 93 -12.18 0.73 8.09
CA GLU A 93 -12.48 2.01 8.73
C GLU A 93 -11.31 3.00 8.67
N HIS A 94 -10.07 2.51 8.68
CA HIS A 94 -8.91 3.37 8.55
C HIS A 94 -8.70 3.84 7.10
N GLN A 95 -9.10 3.04 6.11
CA GLN A 95 -8.81 3.31 4.70
C GLN A 95 -9.92 4.03 3.94
N ALA A 96 -11.16 4.00 4.41
CA ALA A 96 -12.29 4.57 3.67
C ALA A 96 -12.08 6.06 3.30
N PRO A 97 -11.61 6.95 4.19
CA PRO A 97 -11.33 8.34 3.82
C PRO A 97 -10.20 8.47 2.79
N LEU A 98 -9.17 7.61 2.90
CA LEU A 98 -8.05 7.58 1.95
C LEU A 98 -8.51 7.16 0.56
N HIS A 99 -9.33 6.10 0.46
CA HIS A 99 -9.87 5.62 -0.81
C HIS A 99 -10.78 6.65 -1.48
N GLU A 100 -11.58 7.38 -0.70
CA GLU A 100 -12.39 8.49 -1.21
C GLU A 100 -11.52 9.61 -1.79
N ALA A 101 -10.49 10.03 -1.05
CA ALA A 101 -9.55 11.06 -1.52
C ALA A 101 -8.80 10.62 -2.79
N LEU A 102 -8.32 9.37 -2.85
CA LEU A 102 -7.68 8.82 -4.04
C LEU A 102 -8.63 8.76 -5.25
N SER A 103 -9.88 8.34 -5.02
CA SER A 103 -10.90 8.29 -6.07
C SER A 103 -11.16 9.69 -6.66
N GLN A 104 -11.25 10.72 -5.82
CA GLN A 104 -11.43 12.10 -6.24
C GLN A 104 -10.20 12.65 -6.97
N LEU A 105 -9.00 12.37 -6.47
CA LEU A 105 -7.74 12.74 -7.11
C LEU A 105 -7.63 12.15 -8.52
N LEU A 106 -7.87 10.84 -8.66
CA LEU A 106 -7.83 10.16 -9.96
C LEU A 106 -8.86 10.74 -10.94
N ALA A 107 -10.05 11.08 -10.46
CA ALA A 107 -11.07 11.73 -11.27
C ALA A 107 -10.66 13.14 -11.74
N ALA A 108 -9.90 13.88 -10.93
CA ALA A 108 -9.42 15.22 -11.26
C ALA A 108 -8.26 15.22 -12.27
N LEU A 109 -7.45 14.15 -12.31
CA LEU A 109 -6.24 14.08 -13.12
C LEU A 109 -6.45 13.59 -14.56
N GLY A 110 -7.60 12.99 -14.88
CA GLY A 110 -7.82 12.46 -16.23
C GLY A 110 -9.22 11.90 -16.45
N SER A 111 -9.34 10.96 -17.38
CA SER A 111 -10.60 10.29 -17.76
C SER A 111 -10.94 9.07 -16.89
N LEU A 112 -10.00 8.60 -16.06
CA LEU A 112 -10.23 7.43 -15.21
C LEU A 112 -11.22 7.77 -14.09
N ARG A 113 -12.24 6.95 -13.91
CA ARG A 113 -13.20 7.03 -12.82
C ARG A 113 -13.27 5.70 -12.10
N CYS A 114 -13.11 5.70 -10.80
CA CYS A 114 -13.35 4.54 -9.92
C CYS A 114 -14.23 4.99 -8.76
N ARG A 115 -14.77 4.03 -7.99
CA ARG A 115 -15.37 4.31 -6.68
C ARG A 115 -14.34 4.00 -5.61
N ALA A 116 -14.42 4.66 -4.46
CA ALA A 116 -13.61 4.31 -3.30
C ALA A 116 -13.70 2.82 -2.94
N SER A 117 -14.90 2.22 -3.07
CA SER A 117 -15.13 0.79 -2.82
C SER A 117 -14.44 -0.16 -3.80
N ASP A 118 -13.98 0.34 -4.96
CA ASP A 118 -13.23 -0.45 -5.94
C ASP A 118 -11.71 -0.37 -5.68
N ILE A 119 -11.26 0.44 -4.72
CA ILE A 119 -9.86 0.52 -4.28
C ILE A 119 -9.64 -0.46 -3.14
N SER A 120 -8.55 -1.23 -3.22
CA SER A 120 -8.04 -2.04 -2.12
C SER A 120 -6.64 -1.61 -1.75
N SER A 121 -6.29 -1.76 -0.47
CA SER A 121 -4.92 -1.55 -0.01
C SER A 121 -4.56 -2.42 1.19
N ASP A 122 -3.32 -2.87 1.21
CA ASP A 122 -2.72 -3.67 2.28
C ASP A 122 -1.30 -3.19 2.55
N PHE A 123 -0.71 -3.64 3.66
CA PHE A 123 0.73 -3.57 3.82
C PHE A 123 1.39 -4.82 3.25
N SER A 124 2.55 -4.65 2.64
CA SER A 124 3.35 -5.76 2.13
C SER A 124 4.81 -5.62 2.54
N ILE A 125 5.44 -6.75 2.83
CA ILE A 125 6.87 -6.84 3.12
C ILE A 125 7.53 -7.86 2.22
N VAL A 126 8.68 -7.53 1.66
CA VAL A 126 9.46 -8.50 0.88
C VAL A 126 10.31 -9.34 1.83
N THR A 127 10.15 -10.66 1.78
CA THR A 127 10.84 -11.56 2.73
C THR A 127 11.56 -12.72 2.06
N THR A 128 11.28 -13.00 0.78
CA THR A 128 11.87 -14.15 0.09
C THR A 128 13.20 -13.76 -0.55
N PRO A 129 14.33 -14.37 -0.16
CA PRO A 129 15.61 -14.12 -0.80
C PRO A 129 15.63 -14.69 -2.23
N ALA A 130 16.45 -14.10 -3.10
CA ALA A 130 16.50 -14.43 -4.54
C ALA A 130 16.68 -15.93 -4.83
N ARG A 131 17.49 -16.62 -4.02
CA ARG A 131 17.77 -18.06 -4.14
C ARG A 131 16.56 -18.97 -3.81
N GLU A 132 15.58 -18.45 -3.06
CA GLU A 132 14.37 -19.18 -2.63
C GLU A 132 13.13 -18.79 -3.45
N MET A 133 13.25 -17.80 -4.35
CA MET A 133 12.17 -17.37 -5.22
C MET A 133 11.87 -18.41 -6.31
N LEU A 134 10.58 -18.62 -6.58
CA LEU A 134 10.14 -19.31 -7.78
C LEU A 134 10.54 -18.51 -9.02
N ALA A 135 10.77 -19.18 -10.15
CA ALA A 135 11.15 -18.53 -11.41
C ALA A 135 10.21 -17.38 -11.77
N LYS A 136 8.89 -17.61 -11.70
CA LYS A 136 7.87 -16.59 -11.97
C LYS A 136 7.99 -15.33 -11.10
N GLN A 137 8.48 -15.44 -9.87
CA GLN A 137 8.64 -14.28 -8.97
C GLN A 137 9.82 -13.39 -9.39
N LYS A 138 10.78 -13.95 -10.14
CA LYS A 138 11.97 -13.23 -10.60
C LYS A 138 11.69 -12.36 -11.82
N HIS A 139 10.72 -12.74 -12.65
CA HIS A 139 10.31 -11.96 -13.81
C HIS A 139 9.54 -10.69 -13.40
N PRO A 140 9.64 -9.60 -14.19
CA PRO A 140 8.63 -8.55 -14.18
C PRO A 140 7.23 -9.12 -14.40
N HIS A 141 6.23 -8.51 -13.76
CA HIS A 141 4.84 -8.96 -13.82
C HIS A 141 3.89 -7.81 -14.12
N VAL A 142 2.63 -8.18 -14.35
CA VAL A 142 1.47 -7.29 -14.41
C VAL A 142 0.46 -7.77 -13.36
N ASP A 143 -0.31 -6.83 -12.81
CA ASP A 143 -1.30 -7.11 -11.77
C ASP A 143 -2.69 -7.44 -12.33
N GLY A 144 -2.96 -7.07 -13.58
CA GLY A 144 -4.26 -7.31 -14.22
C GLY A 144 -5.37 -6.38 -13.71
N VAL A 145 -5.01 -5.23 -13.15
CA VAL A 145 -5.94 -4.19 -12.69
C VAL A 145 -5.75 -2.87 -13.45
N PRO A 146 -6.75 -1.99 -13.51
CA PRO A 146 -6.63 -0.65 -14.07
C PRO A 146 -5.41 0.13 -13.59
N LEU A 147 -5.22 0.24 -12.27
CA LEU A 147 -4.07 0.92 -11.66
C LEU A 147 -3.55 0.13 -10.47
N ALA A 148 -2.23 0.07 -10.35
CA ALA A 148 -1.51 -0.38 -9.18
C ALA A 148 -0.72 0.78 -8.59
N GLY A 149 -0.46 0.72 -7.29
CA GLY A 149 0.35 1.72 -6.63
C GLY A 149 1.02 1.23 -5.36
N VAL A 150 2.09 1.92 -4.97
CA VAL A 150 2.85 1.62 -3.76
C VAL A 150 3.27 2.91 -3.06
N VAL A 151 3.13 2.96 -1.74
CA VAL A 151 3.79 3.95 -0.88
C VAL A 151 4.97 3.28 -0.19
N TYR A 152 6.15 3.87 -0.26
CA TYR A 152 7.34 3.35 0.42
C TYR A 152 7.43 3.84 1.85
N LEU A 153 7.56 2.91 2.81
CA LEU A 153 7.53 3.19 4.24
C LEU A 153 8.86 2.85 4.94
N ASN A 154 9.96 2.79 4.18
CA ASN A 154 11.31 2.57 4.68
C ASN A 154 12.09 3.89 4.75
N PRO A 155 12.41 4.41 5.95
CA PRO A 155 13.13 5.68 6.09
C PRO A 155 14.64 5.57 5.90
N THR A 156 15.21 4.37 5.95
CA THR A 156 16.67 4.14 6.01
C THR A 156 17.27 3.57 4.73
N PHE A 157 16.46 3.17 3.76
CA PHE A 157 16.92 2.65 2.48
C PHE A 157 15.84 2.83 1.41
N GLU A 158 16.28 2.89 0.15
CA GLU A 158 15.39 3.06 -0.98
C GLU A 158 15.36 1.79 -1.84
N VAL A 159 14.21 1.14 -1.91
CA VAL A 159 13.94 0.08 -2.89
C VAL A 159 12.66 0.43 -3.64
N GLY A 160 12.85 0.92 -4.85
CA GLY A 160 11.79 1.44 -5.71
C GLY A 160 11.04 0.40 -6.52
N THR A 161 10.51 0.88 -7.65
CA THR A 161 9.81 0.08 -8.65
C THR A 161 10.46 0.29 -10.01
N SER A 162 10.77 -0.80 -10.71
CA SER A 162 11.37 -0.78 -12.04
C SER A 162 10.34 -1.21 -13.09
N PHE A 163 10.40 -0.60 -14.26
CA PHE A 163 9.52 -0.86 -15.41
C PHE A 163 10.31 -1.42 -16.58
N PHE A 164 9.70 -2.34 -17.33
CA PHE A 164 10.39 -3.13 -18.33
C PHE A 164 9.60 -3.25 -19.64
N ARG A 165 10.32 -3.54 -20.72
CA ARG A 165 9.77 -4.09 -21.96
C ARG A 165 10.20 -5.54 -22.09
N HIS A 166 9.23 -6.40 -22.36
CA HIS A 166 9.48 -7.78 -22.72
C HIS A 166 9.98 -7.84 -24.16
N ARG A 167 11.26 -8.18 -24.38
CA ARG A 167 11.87 -8.17 -25.72
C ARG A 167 11.21 -9.16 -26.69
N PRO A 168 10.90 -10.41 -26.30
CA PRO A 168 10.31 -11.40 -27.20
C PRO A 168 8.95 -10.98 -27.77
N THR A 169 8.13 -10.27 -26.98
CA THR A 169 6.81 -9.81 -27.44
C THR A 169 6.79 -8.33 -27.84
N GLY A 170 7.86 -7.58 -27.55
CA GLY A 170 7.92 -6.12 -27.72
C GLY A 170 7.03 -5.34 -26.74
N GLN A 171 6.38 -6.01 -25.79
CA GLN A 171 5.36 -5.41 -24.92
C GLN A 171 5.99 -4.75 -23.69
N ALA A 172 5.65 -3.49 -23.44
CA ALA A 172 5.83 -2.85 -22.12
C ALA A 172 4.54 -2.94 -21.27
N PHE A 173 3.42 -3.31 -21.91
CA PHE A 173 2.11 -3.47 -21.30
C PHE A 173 1.42 -4.69 -21.87
N VAL A 174 0.47 -5.22 -21.11
CA VAL A 174 -0.53 -6.16 -21.60
C VAL A 174 -1.89 -5.48 -21.71
N ARG A 175 -2.28 -5.09 -22.93
CA ARG A 175 -3.46 -4.27 -23.23
C ARG A 175 -4.63 -5.06 -23.81
N SER A 176 -4.41 -6.28 -24.25
CA SER A 176 -5.44 -7.11 -24.87
C SER A 176 -5.32 -8.58 -24.49
N PRO A 177 -6.40 -9.38 -24.62
CA PRO A 177 -6.34 -10.82 -24.44
C PRO A 177 -5.31 -11.51 -25.36
N ALA A 178 -5.13 -11.01 -26.58
CA ALA A 178 -4.14 -11.55 -27.52
C ALA A 178 -2.70 -11.29 -27.04
N GLU A 179 -2.43 -10.09 -26.53
CA GLU A 179 -1.13 -9.76 -25.92
C GLU A 179 -0.85 -10.63 -24.69
N GLN A 180 -1.86 -10.82 -23.83
CA GLN A 180 -1.77 -11.69 -22.65
C GLN A 180 -1.49 -13.14 -23.06
N GLN A 181 -2.17 -13.65 -24.09
CA GLN A 181 -1.96 -14.99 -24.60
C GLN A 181 -0.54 -15.17 -25.14
N ALA A 182 -0.03 -14.21 -25.92
CA ALA A 182 1.33 -14.23 -26.45
C ALA A 182 2.37 -14.25 -25.32
N TYR A 183 2.19 -13.42 -24.29
CA TYR A 183 3.07 -13.40 -23.13
C TYR A 183 3.00 -14.71 -22.32
N SER A 184 1.80 -15.21 -22.04
CA SER A 184 1.62 -16.48 -21.32
C SER A 184 2.25 -17.66 -22.04
N ALA A 185 2.08 -17.76 -23.36
CA ALA A 185 2.68 -18.82 -24.17
C ALA A 185 4.22 -18.76 -24.14
N TRP A 186 4.80 -17.56 -24.15
CA TRP A 186 6.24 -17.40 -23.99
C TRP A 186 6.71 -17.81 -22.60
N MET A 187 6.00 -17.40 -21.54
CA MET A 187 6.32 -17.76 -20.16
C MET A 187 6.27 -19.29 -19.94
N GLU A 188 5.31 -19.97 -20.55
CA GLU A 188 5.20 -21.43 -20.49
C GLU A 188 6.36 -22.13 -21.20
N ALA A 189 6.75 -21.65 -22.39
CA ALA A 189 7.81 -22.27 -23.19
C ALA A 189 9.22 -21.96 -22.67
N PHE A 190 9.45 -20.75 -22.16
CA PHE A 190 10.81 -20.22 -21.93
C PHE A 190 11.02 -19.59 -20.54
N GLY A 191 9.97 -19.36 -19.75
CA GLY A 191 10.05 -18.59 -18.50
C GLY A 191 11.13 -19.11 -17.54
N ASP A 192 11.11 -20.40 -17.22
CA ASP A 192 12.08 -21.00 -16.30
C ASP A 192 13.53 -20.91 -16.80
N GLN A 193 13.75 -21.01 -18.11
CA GLN A 193 15.08 -20.96 -18.73
C GLN A 193 15.60 -19.53 -18.86
N GLN A 194 14.70 -18.56 -19.00
CA GLN A 194 14.98 -17.14 -19.22
C GLN A 194 14.72 -16.29 -17.96
N GLN A 195 14.63 -16.93 -16.80
CA GLN A 195 14.42 -16.23 -15.54
C GLN A 195 15.64 -15.36 -15.19
N PRO A 196 15.44 -14.15 -14.67
CA PRO A 196 16.53 -13.38 -14.10
C PRO A 196 17.22 -14.15 -12.96
N ALA A 197 18.52 -13.92 -12.74
CA ALA A 197 19.27 -14.60 -11.69
C ALA A 197 18.76 -14.23 -10.28
N THR A 198 18.34 -12.98 -10.12
CA THR A 198 17.73 -12.42 -8.92
C THR A 198 16.30 -11.95 -9.22
N TYR A 199 15.74 -11.03 -8.44
CA TYR A 199 14.68 -10.18 -8.97
C TYR A 199 15.15 -9.48 -10.26
N ALA A 200 14.23 -9.25 -11.19
CA ALA A 200 14.48 -8.39 -12.34
C ALA A 200 14.82 -6.97 -11.88
N ILE A 201 16.07 -6.59 -12.09
CA ILE A 201 16.58 -5.26 -11.81
C ILE A 201 17.13 -4.65 -13.09
N GLY A 202 17.07 -3.32 -13.18
CA GLY A 202 17.56 -2.55 -14.32
C GLY A 202 19.08 -2.56 -14.47
N GLN A 203 19.66 -3.71 -14.78
CA GLN A 203 21.02 -3.76 -15.28
C GLN A 203 21.01 -3.48 -16.78
N ALA A 204 22.03 -2.75 -17.23
CA ALA A 204 22.26 -2.53 -18.65
C ALA A 204 22.49 -3.88 -19.35
N ASP A 205 21.50 -4.24 -20.17
CA ASP A 205 21.61 -5.13 -21.33
C ASP A 205 22.39 -6.43 -21.10
N ASP A 206 21.90 -7.29 -20.20
CA ASP A 206 22.42 -8.66 -20.02
C ASP A 206 22.01 -9.63 -21.15
N GLY A 207 21.34 -9.12 -22.19
CA GLY A 207 20.80 -9.92 -23.29
C GLY A 207 19.59 -10.78 -22.90
N GLY A 208 19.06 -10.64 -21.68
CA GLY A 208 17.89 -11.38 -21.21
C GLY A 208 16.58 -10.94 -21.85
N ALA A 209 15.49 -11.61 -21.49
CA ALA A 209 14.15 -11.36 -22.04
C ALA A 209 13.57 -9.98 -21.73
N TRP A 210 14.21 -9.19 -20.87
CA TRP A 210 13.71 -7.92 -20.36
C TRP A 210 14.66 -6.77 -20.68
N GLU A 211 14.10 -5.71 -21.24
CA GLU A 211 14.74 -4.41 -21.39
C GLU A 211 14.25 -3.53 -20.24
N HIS A 212 15.18 -2.97 -19.48
CA HIS A 212 14.84 -1.99 -18.45
C HIS A 212 14.54 -0.64 -19.09
N LEU A 213 13.40 -0.06 -18.73
CA LEU A 213 12.94 1.22 -19.28
C LEU A 213 13.15 2.37 -18.32
N HIS A 214 12.83 2.15 -17.05
CA HIS A 214 12.84 3.19 -16.02
C HIS A 214 12.80 2.60 -14.61
N SER A 215 13.29 3.34 -13.62
CA SER A 215 13.09 3.02 -12.20
C SER A 215 12.70 4.28 -11.44
N VAL A 216 11.60 4.19 -10.69
CA VAL A 216 11.23 5.21 -9.72
C VAL A 216 11.85 4.86 -8.38
N ALA A 217 12.62 5.79 -7.80
CA ALA A 217 13.26 5.61 -6.51
C ALA A 217 12.23 5.40 -5.38
N GLY A 218 12.52 4.44 -4.50
CA GLY A 218 11.67 4.05 -3.38
C GLY A 218 11.75 4.99 -2.18
N ARG A 219 11.65 6.30 -2.40
CA ARG A 219 11.81 7.32 -1.36
C ARG A 219 10.73 7.19 -0.29
N PHE A 220 11.12 7.36 0.97
CA PHE A 220 10.17 7.33 2.08
C PHE A 220 9.01 8.32 1.87
N ASN A 221 7.79 7.89 2.13
CA ASN A 221 6.55 8.67 1.95
C ASN A 221 6.22 9.09 0.50
N ARG A 222 6.81 8.43 -0.50
CA ARG A 222 6.43 8.60 -1.90
C ARG A 222 5.38 7.57 -2.30
N LEU A 223 4.28 8.02 -2.88
CA LEU A 223 3.36 7.19 -3.67
C LEU A 223 3.84 7.12 -5.12
N VAL A 224 3.80 5.93 -5.70
CA VAL A 224 3.93 5.71 -7.15
C VAL A 224 2.70 4.94 -7.62
N MET A 225 1.99 5.44 -8.62
CA MET A 225 0.86 4.76 -9.26
C MET A 225 1.06 4.65 -10.77
N TYR A 226 0.68 3.52 -11.34
CA TYR A 226 0.89 3.19 -12.75
C TYR A 226 -0.20 2.22 -13.25
N PRO A 227 -0.40 2.10 -14.57
CA PRO A 227 -1.27 1.06 -15.14
C PRO A 227 -0.88 -0.32 -14.62
N GLY A 228 -1.82 -1.05 -14.01
CA GLY A 228 -1.55 -2.42 -13.51
C GLY A 228 -1.28 -3.43 -14.63
N THR A 229 -1.35 -2.99 -15.89
CA THR A 229 -0.97 -3.73 -17.09
C THR A 229 0.49 -3.50 -17.51
N ALA A 230 1.22 -2.57 -16.88
CA ALA A 230 2.62 -2.31 -17.19
C ALA A 230 3.53 -3.36 -16.55
N PHE A 231 4.50 -3.87 -17.30
CA PHE A 231 5.48 -4.81 -16.76
C PHE A 231 6.40 -4.12 -15.76
N HIS A 232 6.39 -4.60 -14.52
CA HIS A 232 7.15 -4.00 -13.44
C HIS A 232 7.70 -5.04 -12.46
N ALA A 233 8.73 -4.65 -11.70
CA ALA A 233 9.34 -5.46 -10.67
C ALA A 233 9.86 -4.59 -9.52
N ILE A 234 10.15 -5.24 -8.39
CA ILE A 234 10.79 -4.59 -7.25
C ILE A 234 12.25 -4.30 -7.59
N ALA A 235 12.71 -3.06 -7.40
CA ALA A 235 14.06 -2.62 -7.76
C ALA A 235 15.13 -3.05 -6.73
N MET A 236 15.22 -4.35 -6.43
CA MET A 236 16.16 -4.93 -5.46
C MET A 236 16.84 -6.18 -6.00
N ARG A 237 18.08 -6.47 -5.60
CA ARG A 237 18.74 -7.75 -5.96
C ARG A 237 18.38 -8.88 -5.02
N ASP A 238 18.35 -8.59 -3.74
CA ASP A 238 18.08 -9.57 -2.72
C ASP A 238 17.55 -8.86 -1.47
N VAL A 239 16.94 -9.62 -0.56
CA VAL A 239 16.53 -9.12 0.75
C VAL A 239 17.77 -8.76 1.59
N VAL A 240 17.60 -7.87 2.56
CA VAL A 240 18.67 -7.50 3.49
C VAL A 240 19.13 -8.69 4.32
N HIS A 241 20.42 -8.73 4.66
CA HIS A 241 20.97 -9.75 5.55
C HIS A 241 20.38 -9.60 6.97
N LYS A 242 19.97 -10.72 7.58
CA LYS A 242 19.23 -10.76 8.87
C LYS A 242 17.91 -9.97 8.82
N LEU A 243 17.04 -10.38 7.91
CA LEU A 243 15.72 -9.81 7.72
C LEU A 243 14.90 -9.80 9.02
N SER A 244 14.39 -8.63 9.37
CA SER A 244 13.35 -8.40 10.36
C SER A 244 12.29 -7.50 9.74
N LEU A 245 11.15 -7.36 10.41
CA LEU A 245 10.07 -6.50 9.94
C LEU A 245 10.52 -5.04 9.76
N ASP A 246 11.38 -4.55 10.65
CA ASP A 246 11.89 -3.17 10.62
C ASP A 246 12.79 -2.85 9.43
N CYS A 247 13.54 -3.85 8.94
CA CYS A 247 14.46 -3.69 7.81
C CYS A 247 13.95 -4.33 6.51
N ALA A 248 12.83 -5.05 6.54
CA ALA A 248 12.14 -5.51 5.35
C ALA A 248 11.62 -4.31 4.54
N ARG A 249 11.58 -4.45 3.21
CA ARG A 249 10.95 -3.44 2.35
C ARG A 249 9.44 -3.42 2.62
N LEU A 250 9.01 -2.45 3.42
CA LEU A 250 7.63 -2.24 3.83
C LEU A 250 6.98 -1.22 2.91
N THR A 251 5.88 -1.62 2.29
CA THR A 251 5.07 -0.74 1.44
C THR A 251 3.61 -0.84 1.81
N GLN A 252 2.85 0.23 1.60
CA GLN A 252 1.40 0.13 1.45
C GLN A 252 1.07 0.02 -0.03
N ARG A 253 0.38 -1.03 -0.44
CA ARG A 253 -0.03 -1.23 -1.84
C ARG A 253 -1.43 -0.71 -2.07
N PHE A 254 -1.72 -0.29 -3.29
CA PHE A 254 -3.02 0.17 -3.76
C PHE A 254 -3.36 -0.54 -5.06
N PHE A 255 -4.60 -1.01 -5.19
CA PHE A 255 -5.13 -1.48 -6.46
C PHE A 255 -6.48 -0.85 -6.73
N VAL A 256 -6.65 -0.27 -7.90
CA VAL A 256 -7.95 0.13 -8.43
C VAL A 256 -8.50 -1.07 -9.20
N ASN A 257 -9.39 -1.84 -8.58
CA ASN A 257 -9.84 -3.13 -9.12
C ASN A 257 -10.85 -2.98 -10.26
N ARG A 258 -11.56 -1.85 -10.31
CA ARG A 258 -12.51 -1.49 -11.37
C ARG A 258 -12.44 -0.01 -11.65
N ALA A 259 -12.45 0.34 -12.93
CA ALA A 259 -12.51 1.72 -13.38
C ALA A 259 -13.29 1.82 -14.70
N ALA A 260 -13.88 2.98 -14.93
CA ALA A 260 -14.40 3.40 -16.22
C ALA A 260 -13.46 4.46 -16.83
N THR A 261 -13.39 4.50 -18.15
CA THR A 261 -12.76 5.60 -18.88
C THR A 261 -13.88 6.45 -19.47
N VAL A 262 -13.84 7.76 -19.20
CA VAL A 262 -14.87 8.73 -19.64
C VAL A 262 -14.30 9.67 -20.70
#